data_AF-A0A924KW05-F1
#
_entry.id   AF-A0A924KW05-F1
#
_cell.length_a   1.000
_cell.length_b   1.000
_cell.length_c   1.000
_cell.angle_alpha   90.00
_cell.angle_beta   90.00
_cell.angle_gamma   90.00
#
_symmetry.space_group_name_H-M   'P 1'
#
loop_
_entity.id
_entity.type
_entity.pdbx_description
1 polymer ?
#
loop_
_entity_poly.entity_id
_entity_poly.type
_entity_poly.pdbx_seq_one_letter_code
_entity_poly.pdbx_strand_id
1 'polypeptide(L)'
;MELNNPVGPLAIQLQTTDCHMIGWAPRYLVQDLIAGINEHPMVSAKVVRVNEHGAPLARRILIELTGTLPTNFEPMSGAQFKLLTA
;
A
#
# COMPACT_ATOMS: atom_id res chain seq x y z
N MET A 1 2.14 3.73 10.43
CA MET A 1 3.38 3.01 10.08
C MET A 1 3.66 2.05 11.22
N GLU A 2 3.75 0.75 10.94
CA GLU A 2 4.08 -0.23 11.99
C GLU A 2 5.53 -0.67 11.86
N LEU A 3 6.32 -0.35 12.89
CA LEU A 3 7.77 -0.61 12.98
C LEU A 3 8.09 -1.97 13.64
N ASN A 4 7.09 -2.62 14.25
CA ASN A 4 7.25 -3.85 15.04
C ASN A 4 6.71 -5.11 14.35
N ASN A 5 6.56 -5.10 13.02
CA ASN A 5 6.02 -6.26 12.32
C ASN A 5 7.06 -7.42 12.28
N PRO A 6 6.76 -8.60 12.85
CA PRO A 6 7.70 -9.73 12.92
C PRO A 6 8.02 -10.36 11.57
N VAL A 7 7.28 -10.03 10.51
CA VAL A 7 7.44 -10.62 9.16
C VAL A 7 8.17 -9.67 8.19
N GLY A 8 8.46 -8.41 8.56
CA GLY A 8 9.19 -7.45 7.74
C GLY A 8 9.33 -6.08 8.40
N PRO A 9 10.41 -5.31 8.11
CA PRO A 9 10.79 -4.14 8.91
C PRO A 9 9.80 -2.96 8.87
N LEU A 10 8.94 -2.89 7.84
CA LEU A 10 8.02 -1.77 7.63
C LEU A 10 6.72 -2.22 6.98
N ALA A 11 5.59 -1.78 7.54
CA ALA A 11 4.27 -2.02 6.96
C ALA A 11 3.35 -0.79 7.08
N ILE A 12 2.55 -0.57 6.03
CA ILE A 12 1.58 0.52 5.95
C ILE A 12 0.19 -0.09 6.07
N GLN A 13 -0.49 0.23 7.17
CA GLN A 13 -1.84 -0.19 7.44
C GLN A 13 -2.82 0.62 6.58
N LEU A 14 -3.80 -0.08 6.01
CA LEU A 14 -4.96 0.51 5.34
C LEU A 14 -6.14 0.39 6.30
N GLN A 15 -6.81 1.50 6.55
CA GLN A 15 -7.97 1.57 7.43
C GLN A 15 -9.00 2.53 6.87
N THR A 16 -10.25 2.30 7.26
CA THR A 16 -11.34 3.24 7.02
C THR A 16 -11.16 4.51 7.86
N THR A 17 -11.93 5.55 7.55
CA THR A 17 -11.92 6.82 8.30
C THR A 17 -12.42 6.68 9.75
N ASP A 18 -13.20 5.64 10.04
CA ASP A 18 -13.66 5.28 11.39
C ASP A 18 -12.74 4.25 12.08
N CYS A 19 -11.49 4.14 11.62
CA CYS A 19 -10.41 3.35 12.23
C CYS A 19 -10.59 1.83 12.19
N HIS A 20 -11.44 1.30 11.30
CA HIS A 20 -11.49 -0.15 11.05
C HIS A 20 -10.36 -0.56 10.11
N MET A 21 -9.54 -1.51 10.58
CA MET A 21 -8.44 -2.05 9.80
C MET A 21 -8.97 -2.88 8.62
N ILE A 22 -8.53 -2.54 7.41
CA ILE A 22 -8.87 -3.25 6.17
C ILE A 22 -7.74 -4.23 5.78
N GLY A 23 -6.49 -3.88 6.10
CA GLY A 23 -5.33 -4.72 5.81
C GLY A 23 -4.05 -3.90 5.68
N TRP A 24 -3.15 -4.37 4.83
CA TRP A 24 -1.81 -3.81 4.64
C TRP A 24 -1.55 -3.49 3.17
N ALA A 25 -0.79 -2.43 2.91
CA ALA A 25 -0.26 -2.18 1.58
C ALA A 25 0.67 -3.33 1.13
N PRO A 26 0.73 -3.63 -0.18
CA PRO A 26 1.67 -4.61 -0.70
C PRO A 26 3.12 -4.22 -0.39
N ARG A 27 3.94 -5.20 0.03
CA ARG A 27 5.33 -4.95 0.46
C ARG A 27 6.17 -4.25 -0.60
N TYR A 28 5.95 -4.57 -1.87
CA TYR A 28 6.68 -3.98 -2.99
C TYR A 28 6.34 -2.50 -3.25
N LEU A 29 5.29 -1.95 -2.62
CA LEU A 29 4.92 -0.53 -2.69
C LEU A 29 5.25 0.24 -1.40
N VAL A 30 5.71 -0.43 -0.33
CA VAL A 30 5.90 0.23 0.96
C VAL A 30 6.91 1.37 0.86
N GLN A 31 8.00 1.18 0.10
CA GLN A 31 9.04 2.20 -0.07
C GLN A 31 8.50 3.43 -0.82
N ASP A 32 7.78 3.21 -1.92
CA ASP A 32 7.14 4.24 -2.72
C ASP A 32 6.13 5.05 -1.91
N LEU A 33 5.29 4.35 -1.14
CA LEU A 33 4.28 5.00 -0.30
C LEU A 33 4.92 5.80 0.83
N ILE A 34 6.00 5.32 1.45
CA ILE A 34 6.75 6.11 2.46
C ILE A 34 7.33 7.37 1.82
N ALA A 35 7.94 7.25 0.64
CA ALA A 35 8.51 8.39 -0.07
C ALA A 35 7.43 9.44 -0.39
N GLY A 36 6.27 9.00 -0.90
CA GLY A 36 5.15 9.89 -1.19
C GLY A 36 4.57 10.55 0.08
N ILE A 37 4.35 9.77 1.15
CA ILE A 37 3.81 10.28 2.43
C ILE A 37 4.74 11.34 3.05
N ASN A 38 6.06 11.13 2.97
CA ASN A 38 7.04 12.04 3.58
C ASN A 38 7.22 13.35 2.79
N GLU A 39 7.09 13.32 1.47
CA GLU A 39 7.22 14.52 0.62
C GLU A 39 5.98 15.41 0.71
N HIS A 40 4.79 14.79 0.59
CA HIS A 40 3.52 15.49 0.63
C HIS A 40 2.43 14.61 1.28
N PRO A 41 1.71 15.07 2.31
CA PRO A 41 0.69 14.28 2.98
C PRO A 41 -0.58 14.04 2.13
N MET A 42 -0.60 14.39 0.84
CA MET A 42 -1.75 14.21 -0.06
C MET A 42 -1.84 12.80 -0.65
N VAL A 43 -1.46 11.77 0.11
CA VAL A 43 -1.73 10.38 -0.27
C VAL A 43 -3.17 10.05 0.11
N SER A 44 -3.95 9.58 -0.86
CA SER A 44 -5.34 9.17 -0.67
C SER A 44 -5.55 7.73 -1.12
N ALA A 45 -6.53 7.08 -0.50
CA ALA A 45 -6.92 5.72 -0.81
C ALA A 45 -8.43 5.67 -1.00
N LYS A 46 -8.88 5.09 -2.12
CA LYS A 46 -10.30 4.94 -2.44
C LYS A 46 -10.61 3.48 -2.73
N VAL A 47 -11.63 2.94 -2.07
CA VAL A 47 -12.17 1.63 -2.44
C VAL A 47 -12.90 1.77 -3.77
N VAL A 48 -12.42 1.09 -4.79
CA VAL A 48 -13.00 1.11 -6.14
C VAL A 48 -13.81 -0.15 -6.45
N ARG A 49 -13.56 -1.25 -5.73
CA ARG A 49 -14.34 -2.48 -5.85
C ARG A 49 -14.35 -3.26 -4.54
N VAL A 50 -15.51 -3.83 -4.21
CA VAL A 50 -15.66 -4.85 -3.18
C VAL A 50 -16.05 -6.14 -3.90
N ASN A 51 -15.22 -7.18 -3.78
CA ASN A 51 -15.47 -8.47 -4.41
C ASN A 51 -16.54 -9.25 -3.63
N GLU A 52 -17.26 -10.13 -4.32
CA GLU A 52 -18.37 -10.89 -3.76
C GLU A 52 -17.97 -11.84 -2.62
N HIS A 53 -18.98 -12.26 -1.86
CA HIS A 53 -18.83 -13.19 -0.75
C HIS A 53 -18.25 -14.53 -1.25
N GLY A 54 -17.09 -14.91 -0.72
CA GLY A 54 -16.33 -16.10 -1.15
C GLY A 54 -14.91 -15.77 -1.64
N ALA A 55 -14.63 -14.51 -1.99
CA ALA A 55 -13.27 -14.08 -2.24
C ALA A 55 -12.39 -14.22 -0.98
N PRO A 56 -11.13 -14.69 -1.11
CA PRO A 56 -10.18 -14.68 0.00
C PRO A 56 -10.08 -13.28 0.62
N LEU A 57 -9.96 -13.18 1.94
CA LEU A 57 -9.97 -11.91 2.66
C LEU A 57 -8.96 -10.90 2.08
N ALA A 58 -7.75 -11.36 1.75
CA ALA A 58 -6.69 -10.56 1.14
C ALA A 58 -7.00 -10.03 -0.28
N ARG A 59 -8.06 -10.53 -0.91
CA ARG A 59 -8.54 -10.13 -2.24
C ARG A 59 -9.97 -9.60 -2.20
N ARG A 60 -10.49 -9.22 -1.03
CA ARG A 60 -11.89 -8.79 -0.89
C ARG A 60 -12.11 -7.37 -1.41
N ILE A 61 -11.10 -6.51 -1.36
CA ILE A 61 -11.24 -5.09 -1.68
C ILE A 61 -10.15 -4.70 -2.67
N LEU A 62 -10.53 -3.94 -3.70
CA LEU A 62 -9.60 -3.24 -4.58
C LEU A 62 -9.56 -1.77 -4.18
N ILE A 63 -8.33 -1.29 -3.97
CA ILE A 63 -8.07 0.08 -3.54
C ILE A 63 -7.24 0.76 -4.63
N GLU A 64 -7.67 1.96 -4.99
CA GLU A 64 -6.90 2.91 -5.78
C GLU A 64 -6.14 3.83 -4.82
N LEU A 65 -4.82 3.91 -5.00
CA LEU A 65 -3.95 4.81 -4.25
C LEU A 65 -3.54 5.96 -5.17
N THR A 66 -3.64 7.20 -4.68
CA THR A 66 -3.23 8.39 -5.42
C THR A 66 -2.34 9.25 -4.54
N GLY A 67 -1.27 9.79 -5.11
CA GLY A 67 -0.31 10.64 -4.42
C GLY A 67 0.73 11.19 -5.40
N THR A 68 1.71 11.91 -4.86
CA THR A 68 2.85 12.44 -5.61
C THR A 68 4.13 11.85 -5.03
N LEU A 69 5.08 11.48 -5.89
CA LEU A 69 6.41 11.03 -5.49
C LEU A 69 7.41 12.18 -5.66
N PRO A 70 8.54 12.20 -4.92
CA PRO A 70 9.58 13.19 -5.12
C PRO A 70 10.09 13.20 -6.57
N THR A 71 10.47 14.37 -7.09
CA THR A 71 10.87 14.57 -8.50
C THR A 71 11.96 13.60 -9.00
N ASN A 72 12.88 13.19 -8.12
CA ASN A 72 14.00 12.31 -8.44
C ASN A 72 13.83 10.90 -7.86
N PHE A 73 12.60 10.49 -7.51
CA PHE A 73 12.32 9.17 -6.97
C PHE A 73 11.93 8.20 -8.08
N GLU A 74 12.66 7.10 -8.20
CA GLU A 74 12.32 6.01 -9.13
C GLU A 74 11.31 5.05 -8.49
N PRO A 75 10.07 4.96 -9.02
CA PRO A 75 9.06 4.07 -8.48
C PRO A 75 9.41 2.60 -8.72
N MET A 76 8.91 1.72 -7.85
CA MET A 76 9.07 0.27 -7.92
C MET A 76 10.54 -0.19 -8.01
N SER A 77 11.47 0.61 -7.48
CA SER A 77 12.91 0.33 -7.47
C SER A 77 13.36 -0.50 -6.26
N GLY A 78 12.48 -0.73 -5.28
CA GLY A 78 12.79 -1.45 -4.05
C GLY A 78 13.01 -2.95 -4.26
N ALA A 79 13.84 -3.57 -3.42
CA ALA A 79 14.20 -5.00 -3.51
C ALA A 79 13.01 -5.98 -3.37
N GLN A 80 11.87 -5.51 -2.86
CA GLN A 80 10.64 -6.30 -2.75
C GLN A 80 9.84 -6.33 -4.06
N PHE A 81 10.12 -5.41 -5.00
CA PHE A 81 9.50 -5.39 -6.31
C PHE A 81 10.23 -6.32 -7.26
N LYS A 82 9.47 -7.14 -7.96
CA LYS A 82 9.99 -8.04 -8.99
C LYS A 82 9.04 -8.06 -10.17
N LEU A 83 9.57 -7.83 -11.36
CA LEU A 83 8.84 -8.02 -12.61
C LEU A 83 8.47 -9.50 -12.75
N LEU A 84 7.23 -9.75 -13.15
CA LEU A 84 6.80 -11.08 -13.52
C LEU A 84 7.43 -11.41 -14.88
N THR A 85 8.19 -12.49 -14.95
CA THR A 85 8.67 -13.04 -16.22
C THR A 85 7.55 -13.84 -16.87
N ALA A 86 7.39 -13.69 -18.19
CA ALA A 86 6.43 -14.45 -18.98
C ALA A 86 6.76 -15.96 -19.02
#